data_AF-R5Z289-F1
#
_entry.id   AF-R5Z289-F1
#
_cell.length_a   1.000
_cell.length_b   1.000
_cell.length_c   1.000
_cell.angle_alpha   90.00
_cell.angle_beta   90.00
_cell.angle_gamma   90.00
#
_symmetry.space_group_name_H-M   'P 1'
#
loop_
_entity.id
_entity.type
_entity.pdbx_description
1 polymer ?
#
loop_
_entity_poly.entity_id
_entity_poly.type
_entity_poly.pdbx_seq_one_letter_code
_entity_poly.pdbx_strand_id
1 'polypeptide(L)'
;MKDKLYRNSDKLTRLLMIGLIIEIVSFVGACFDINTLKYWFWIGAGMTILGSVFYIDYYGSEGKTWFKKLDNKRNKNITRKSSEIIFTTAIISTLIFCLPFIVEFFIKDFSTNIIVMSVILVVSIIETIIIRYIVKKTKEQMEEVIAYIEKK
;
A
#
# COMPACT_ATOMS: atom_id res chain seq x y z
N MET A 1 3.64 -18.92 -14.83
CA MET A 1 4.16 -17.56 -14.54
C MET A 1 3.03 -16.60 -14.19
N LYS A 2 1.99 -16.47 -15.04
CA LYS A 2 0.74 -15.72 -14.76
C LYS A 2 0.13 -16.05 -13.38
N ASP A 3 -0.10 -17.33 -13.08
CA ASP A 3 -0.78 -17.73 -11.83
C ASP A 3 -0.08 -17.35 -10.54
N LYS A 4 1.26 -17.35 -10.52
CA LYS A 4 2.05 -17.00 -9.32
C LYS A 4 1.99 -15.50 -9.05
N LEU A 5 2.07 -14.71 -10.13
CA LEU A 5 2.00 -13.26 -10.11
C LEU A 5 0.61 -12.76 -9.68
N TYR A 6 -0.44 -13.41 -10.21
CA TYR A 6 -1.84 -13.13 -9.85
C TYR A 6 -2.12 -13.46 -8.38
N ARG A 7 -1.70 -14.64 -7.90
CA ARG A 7 -1.94 -15.05 -6.51
C ARG A 7 -1.27 -14.14 -5.50
N ASN A 8 -0.06 -13.66 -5.80
CA ASN A 8 0.70 -12.83 -4.87
C ASN A 8 0.22 -11.38 -4.85
N SER A 9 -0.14 -10.81 -6.01
CA SER A 9 -0.80 -9.51 -6.10
C SER A 9 -2.10 -9.46 -5.28
N ASP A 10 -2.89 -10.54 -5.34
CA ASP A 10 -4.15 -10.65 -4.61
C ASP A 10 -3.93 -10.77 -3.09
N LYS A 11 -2.92 -11.55 -2.66
CA LYS A 11 -2.53 -11.66 -1.24
C LYS A 11 -2.09 -10.34 -0.63
N LEU A 12 -1.32 -9.54 -1.37
CA LEU A 12 -0.87 -8.24 -0.89
C LEU A 12 -1.99 -7.22 -0.80
N THR A 13 -2.86 -7.19 -1.81
CA THR A 13 -4.05 -6.33 -1.78
C THR A 13 -4.96 -6.68 -0.59
N ARG A 14 -5.02 -7.97 -0.20
CA ARG A 14 -5.75 -8.40 1.00
C ARG A 14 -5.16 -7.86 2.30
N LEU A 15 -3.84 -7.84 2.48
CA LEU A 15 -3.21 -7.31 3.71
C LEU A 15 -3.55 -5.83 3.91
N LEU A 16 -3.41 -5.04 2.84
CA LEU A 16 -3.72 -3.62 2.85
C LEU A 16 -5.22 -3.37 3.15
N MET A 17 -6.11 -4.17 2.56
CA MET A 17 -7.55 -4.11 2.84
C MET A 17 -7.90 -4.52 4.27
N ILE A 18 -7.24 -5.54 4.83
CA ILE A 18 -7.45 -5.97 6.21
C ILE A 18 -7.04 -4.86 7.18
N GLY A 19 -5.88 -4.22 6.93
CA GLY A 19 -5.42 -3.06 7.70
C GLY A 19 -6.45 -1.94 7.71
N LEU A 20 -6.94 -1.55 6.51
CA LEU A 20 -7.96 -0.51 6.37
C LEU A 20 -9.29 -0.85 7.07
N ILE A 21 -9.72 -2.12 7.04
CA ILE A 21 -10.95 -2.55 7.74
C ILE A 21 -10.77 -2.42 9.26
N ILE A 22 -9.64 -2.87 9.79
CA ILE A 22 -9.33 -2.74 11.22
C ILE A 22 -9.32 -1.25 11.61
N GLU A 23 -8.71 -0.42 10.79
CA GLU A 23 -8.64 1.04 11.00
C GLU A 23 -10.04 1.68 11.04
N ILE A 24 -10.92 1.37 10.08
CA ILE A 24 -12.30 1.89 10.04
C ILE A 24 -13.10 1.44 11.26
N VAL A 25 -13.09 0.15 11.59
CA VAL A 25 -13.84 -0.38 12.75
C VAL A 25 -13.34 0.23 14.04
N SER A 26 -12.03 0.38 14.17
CA SER A 26 -11.40 1.00 15.33
C SER A 26 -11.72 2.49 15.44
N PHE A 27 -11.76 3.21 14.32
CA PHE A 27 -12.15 4.63 14.28
C PHE A 27 -13.60 4.83 14.74
N VAL A 28 -14.53 4.01 14.24
CA VAL A 28 -15.93 4.08 14.67
C VAL A 28 -16.03 3.87 16.18
N GLY A 29 -15.36 2.86 16.73
CA GLY A 29 -15.38 2.63 18.17
C GLY A 29 -14.65 3.70 18.99
N ALA A 30 -13.59 4.31 18.45
CA ALA A 30 -12.92 5.46 19.06
C ALA A 30 -13.84 6.69 19.15
N CYS A 31 -14.77 6.87 18.20
CA CYS A 31 -15.79 7.92 18.27
C CYS A 31 -16.80 7.72 19.41
N PHE A 32 -16.95 6.50 19.92
CA PHE A 32 -17.76 6.18 21.12
C PHE A 32 -16.91 6.12 22.40
N ASP A 33 -15.74 6.76 22.40
CA ASP A 33 -14.81 6.83 23.53
C ASP A 33 -14.31 5.47 24.09
N ILE A 34 -14.34 4.43 23.26
CA ILE A 34 -13.75 3.14 23.60
C ILE A 34 -12.22 3.26 23.48
N ASN A 35 -11.54 3.55 24.59
CA ASN A 35 -10.09 3.82 24.63
C ASN A 35 -9.23 2.72 24.00
N THR A 36 -9.61 1.44 24.16
CA THR A 36 -8.89 0.33 23.52
C THR A 36 -8.85 0.50 22.00
N LEU A 37 -9.95 0.95 21.38
CA LEU A 37 -10.05 1.09 19.94
C LEU A 37 -9.25 2.29 19.38
N LYS A 38 -8.91 3.28 20.23
CA LYS A 38 -7.96 4.34 19.86
C LYS A 38 -6.57 3.77 19.56
N TYR A 39 -6.13 2.74 20.29
CA TYR A 39 -4.86 2.05 20.02
C TYR A 39 -4.94 1.08 18.85
N TRP A 40 -6.05 0.36 18.71
CA TRP A 40 -6.27 -0.55 17.58
C TRP A 40 -6.33 0.17 16.23
N PHE A 41 -6.77 1.43 16.22
CA PHE A 41 -6.70 2.29 15.05
C PHE A 41 -5.26 2.39 14.50
N TRP A 42 -4.29 2.65 15.37
CA TRP A 42 -2.88 2.76 15.00
C TRP A 42 -2.28 1.42 14.55
N ILE A 43 -2.77 0.29 15.08
CA ILE A 43 -2.41 -1.05 14.59
C ILE A 43 -2.92 -1.24 13.15
N GLY A 44 -4.18 -0.87 12.88
CA GLY A 44 -4.77 -0.94 11.54
C GLY A 44 -4.00 -0.08 10.52
N ALA A 45 -3.75 1.18 10.88
CA ALA A 45 -2.91 2.10 10.13
C ALA A 45 -1.52 1.53 9.79
N GLY A 46 -0.81 0.98 10.79
CA GLY A 46 0.50 0.37 10.60
C GLY A 46 0.46 -0.85 9.65
N MET A 47 -0.60 -1.65 9.71
CA MET A 47 -0.81 -2.76 8.77
C MET A 47 -1.03 -2.29 7.33
N THR A 48 -1.73 -1.18 7.13
CA THR A 48 -1.93 -0.58 5.80
C THR A 48 -0.60 -0.19 5.17
N ILE A 49 0.31 0.43 5.94
CA ILE A 49 1.67 0.79 5.51
C ILE A 49 2.52 -0.45 5.24
N LEU A 50 2.49 -1.46 6.12
CA LEU A 50 3.23 -2.70 5.88
C LEU A 50 2.76 -3.37 4.58
N GLY A 51 1.46 -3.35 4.32
CA GLY A 51 0.89 -3.82 3.05
C GLY A 51 1.48 -3.09 1.83
N SER A 52 1.69 -1.78 1.90
CA SER A 52 2.31 -1.01 0.81
C SER A 52 3.82 -1.28 0.68
N VAL A 53 4.54 -1.49 1.79
CA VAL A 53 5.96 -1.89 1.79
C VAL A 53 6.18 -3.25 1.13
N PHE A 54 5.40 -4.27 1.50
CA PHE A 54 5.49 -5.59 0.84
C PHE A 54 5.20 -5.48 -0.66
N TYR A 55 4.35 -4.54 -1.06
CA TYR A 55 4.00 -4.32 -2.47
C TYR A 55 5.20 -3.84 -3.28
N ILE A 56 5.97 -2.93 -2.70
CA ILE A 56 7.18 -2.41 -3.32
C ILE A 56 8.23 -3.51 -3.46
N ASP A 57 8.47 -4.29 -2.41
CA ASP A 57 9.48 -5.35 -2.44
C ASP A 57 9.14 -6.42 -3.48
N TYR A 58 7.86 -6.80 -3.58
CA TYR A 58 7.41 -7.78 -4.57
C TYR A 58 7.49 -7.27 -6.01
N TYR A 59 6.90 -6.11 -6.31
CA TYR A 59 6.89 -5.58 -7.68
C TYR A 59 8.24 -5.00 -8.10
N GLY A 60 9.04 -4.53 -7.15
CA GLY A 60 10.42 -4.09 -7.36
C GLY A 60 11.36 -5.27 -7.66
N SER A 61 11.16 -6.42 -7.02
CA SER A 61 11.95 -7.64 -7.27
C SER A 61 11.57 -8.36 -8.57
N GLU A 62 10.27 -8.40 -8.94
CA GLU A 62 9.84 -8.98 -10.22
C GLU A 62 10.27 -8.13 -11.44
N GLY A 63 10.70 -6.88 -11.25
CA GLY A 63 11.38 -6.09 -12.28
C GLY A 63 12.76 -6.65 -12.72
N LYS A 64 13.38 -7.53 -11.92
CA LYS A 64 14.64 -8.21 -12.26
C LYS A 64 14.38 -9.57 -12.89
N THR A 65 14.10 -9.63 -14.21
CA THR A 65 14.14 -10.92 -14.90
C THR A 65 15.59 -11.38 -15.03
N TRP A 66 15.92 -12.54 -14.46
CA TRP A 66 17.23 -13.23 -14.47
C TRP A 66 17.72 -13.69 -15.88
N PHE A 67 17.24 -13.07 -16.96
CA PHE A 67 17.57 -13.41 -18.34
C PHE A 67 18.08 -12.20 -19.12
N LYS A 68 19.38 -12.21 -19.42
CA LYS A 68 20.13 -11.17 -20.16
C LYS A 68 19.54 -10.86 -21.56
N LYS A 69 18.83 -11.82 -22.19
CA LYS A 69 18.18 -11.64 -23.50
C LYS A 69 16.89 -10.80 -23.47
N LEU A 70 16.24 -10.65 -22.31
CA LEU A 70 15.03 -9.84 -22.13
C LEU A 70 15.31 -8.42 -21.63
N ASP A 71 16.57 -8.08 -21.32
CA ASP A 71 16.98 -6.74 -20.85
C ASP A 71 16.92 -5.63 -21.92
N ASN A 72 16.95 -5.99 -23.21
CA ASN A 72 17.03 -5.00 -24.30
C ASN A 72 15.66 -4.48 -24.80
N LYS A 73 14.53 -4.83 -24.16
CA LYS A 73 13.21 -4.35 -24.59
C LYS A 73 12.54 -3.47 -23.54
N ARG A 74 12.03 -2.32 -24.01
CA ARG A 74 11.33 -1.21 -23.32
C ARG A 74 10.26 -1.62 -22.27
N ASN A 75 9.77 -2.87 -22.32
CA ASN A 75 8.71 -3.41 -21.45
C ASN A 75 9.14 -3.65 -19.98
N LYS A 76 10.44 -3.66 -19.66
CA LYS A 76 10.92 -3.71 -18.25
C LYS A 76 10.65 -2.43 -17.44
N ASN A 77 10.28 -1.32 -18.08
CA ASN A 77 9.98 -0.06 -17.37
C ASN A 77 8.60 -0.02 -16.70
N ILE A 78 7.68 -0.94 -17.03
CA ILE A 78 6.29 -0.83 -16.59
C ILE A 78 6.16 -1.13 -15.08
N THR A 79 6.63 -2.30 -14.64
CA THR A 79 6.56 -2.70 -13.22
C THR A 79 7.48 -1.86 -12.34
N ARG A 80 8.65 -1.47 -12.84
CA ARG A 80 9.59 -0.59 -12.13
C ARG A 80 9.00 0.81 -11.91
N LYS A 81 8.40 1.42 -12.92
CA LYS A 81 7.77 2.75 -12.79
C LYS A 81 6.58 2.72 -11.84
N SER A 82 5.77 1.66 -11.87
CA SER A 82 4.68 1.46 -10.90
C SER A 82 5.20 1.25 -9.48
N SER A 83 6.28 0.48 -9.31
CA SER A 83 6.93 0.26 -8.01
C SER A 83 7.53 1.54 -7.43
N GLU A 84 8.17 2.38 -8.25
CA GLU A 84 8.72 3.69 -7.84
C GLU A 84 7.61 4.66 -7.39
N ILE A 85 6.45 4.68 -8.08
CA ILE A 85 5.31 5.50 -7.67
C ILE A 85 4.74 5.00 -6.34
N ILE A 86 4.52 3.69 -6.18
CA ILE A 86 4.02 3.12 -4.93
C ILE A 86 5.01 3.33 -3.78
N PHE A 87 6.32 3.25 -4.05
CA PHE A 87 7.37 3.57 -3.08
C PHE A 87 7.31 5.02 -2.63
N THR A 88 7.14 5.94 -3.57
CA THR A 88 7.00 7.37 -3.24
C THR A 88 5.75 7.62 -2.40
N THR A 89 4.61 7.01 -2.77
CA THR A 89 3.36 7.10 -2.00
C THR A 89 3.53 6.56 -0.59
N ALA A 90 4.15 5.38 -0.43
CA ALA A 90 4.36 4.76 0.88
C ALA A 90 5.28 5.60 1.78
N ILE A 91 6.34 6.22 1.24
CA ILE A 91 7.19 7.14 2.00
C ILE A 91 6.39 8.34 2.48
N ILE A 92 5.64 9.00 1.58
CA ILE A 92 4.85 10.19 1.93
C ILE A 92 3.83 9.84 3.01
N SER A 93 3.09 8.74 2.85
CA SER A 93 2.15 8.26 3.86
C SER A 93 2.85 8.00 5.19
N THR A 94 3.97 7.27 5.18
CA THR A 94 4.72 6.96 6.42
C THR A 94 5.13 8.23 7.16
N LEU A 95 5.61 9.25 6.44
CA LEU A 95 5.94 10.55 7.05
C LEU A 95 4.71 11.19 7.70
N ILE A 96 3.56 11.18 7.02
CA ILE A 96 2.29 11.70 7.57
C ILE A 96 1.87 10.92 8.83
N PHE A 97 2.01 9.59 8.84
CA PHE A 97 1.68 8.75 9.99
C PHE A 97 2.60 8.99 11.19
N CYS A 98 3.86 9.36 10.97
CA CYS A 98 4.79 9.66 12.06
C CYS A 98 4.52 11.03 12.72
N LEU A 99 3.95 12.00 11.99
CA LEU A 99 3.73 13.35 12.50
C LEU A 99 2.90 13.40 13.80
N PRO A 100 1.77 12.68 13.94
CA PRO A 100 1.00 12.63 15.18
C PRO A 100 1.82 12.23 16.41
N PHE A 101 2.70 11.24 16.28
CA PHE A 101 3.56 10.78 17.37
C PHE A 101 4.68 11.77 17.70
N ILE A 102 5.21 12.47 16.69
CA ILE A 102 6.20 13.54 16.92
C ILE A 102 5.56 14.71 17.65
N VAL A 103 4.34 15.10 17.26
CA VAL A 103 3.61 16.20 17.90
C VAL A 103 3.15 15.82 19.31
N GLU A 104 2.91 14.54 19.57
CA GLU A 104 2.52 14.04 20.90
C GLU A 104 3.58 14.32 21.99
N PHE A 105 4.87 14.44 21.64
CA PHE A 105 5.91 14.89 22.57
C PHE A 105 5.67 16.30 23.11
N PHE A 106 4.92 17.14 22.38
CA PHE A 106 4.62 18.53 22.75
C PHE A 106 3.18 18.71 23.22
N ILE A 107 2.24 17.95 22.66
CA ILE A 107 0.80 18.04 22.94
C ILE A 107 0.32 16.67 23.40
N LYS A 108 -0.02 16.56 24.68
CA LYS A 108 -0.50 15.30 25.25
C LYS A 108 -1.78 14.82 24.55
N ASP A 109 -1.89 13.51 24.36
CA ASP A 109 -3.05 12.82 23.79
C ASP A 109 -3.35 13.24 22.33
N PHE A 110 -2.38 13.83 21.63
CA PHE A 110 -2.57 14.29 20.24
C PHE A 110 -2.86 13.14 19.27
N SER A 111 -2.19 12.00 19.41
CA SER A 111 -2.42 10.81 18.58
C SER A 111 -3.78 10.14 18.83
N THR A 112 -4.42 10.43 19.97
CA THR A 112 -5.75 9.89 20.30
C THR A 112 -6.87 10.90 20.04
N ASN A 113 -6.53 12.08 19.51
CA ASN A 113 -7.48 13.08 19.10
C ASN A 113 -8.27 12.61 17.86
N ILE A 114 -9.59 12.60 17.96
CA ILE A 114 -10.49 12.14 16.89
C ILE A 114 -10.26 12.89 15.58
N ILE A 115 -9.95 14.19 15.62
CA ILE A 115 -9.68 14.99 14.41
C ILE A 115 -8.41 14.48 13.72
N VAL A 116 -7.35 14.22 14.48
CA VAL A 116 -6.08 13.70 13.97
C VAL A 116 -6.30 12.31 13.36
N MET A 117 -6.99 11.43 14.08
CA MET A 117 -7.34 10.09 13.58
C MET A 117 -8.20 10.17 12.30
N SER A 118 -9.11 11.13 12.19
CA SER A 118 -9.94 11.33 10.99
C SER A 118 -9.08 11.71 9.78
N VAL A 119 -8.12 12.61 9.95
CA VAL A 119 -7.18 13.00 8.89
C VAL A 119 -6.37 11.80 8.43
N ILE A 120 -5.86 11.01 9.38
CA ILE A 120 -5.09 9.80 9.08
C ILE A 120 -5.94 8.78 8.31
N LEU A 121 -7.17 8.52 8.74
CA LEU A 121 -8.08 7.60 8.06
C LEU A 121 -8.33 8.02 6.60
N VAL A 122 -8.52 9.31 6.35
CA VAL A 122 -8.71 9.84 4.98
C VAL A 122 -7.47 9.59 4.13
N VAL A 123 -6.27 9.80 4.69
CA VAL A 123 -4.99 9.52 4.00
C VAL A 123 -4.87 8.03 3.68
N SER A 124 -5.18 7.14 4.62
CA SER A 124 -5.18 5.67 4.43
C SER A 124 -6.12 5.24 3.30
N ILE A 125 -7.32 5.82 3.23
CA ILE A 125 -8.30 5.56 2.16
C ILE A 125 -7.75 6.01 0.80
N ILE A 126 -7.19 7.22 0.72
CA ILE A 126 -6.63 7.77 -0.52
C ILE A 126 -5.46 6.91 -1.01
N GLU A 127 -4.53 6.55 -0.13
CA GLU A 127 -3.40 5.67 -0.45
C GLU A 127 -3.90 4.32 -0.98
N THR A 128 -4.88 3.71 -0.30
CA THR A 128 -5.48 2.44 -0.71
C THR A 128 -6.05 2.51 -2.13
N ILE A 129 -6.77 3.58 -2.46
CA ILE A 129 -7.35 3.79 -3.80
C ILE A 129 -6.24 3.94 -4.85
N ILE A 130 -5.22 4.76 -4.57
CA ILE A 130 -4.09 4.99 -5.49
C ILE A 130 -3.35 3.69 -5.76
N ILE A 131 -3.00 2.94 -4.71
CA ILE A 131 -2.27 1.67 -4.85
C ILE A 131 -3.10 0.70 -5.68
N ARG A 132 -4.39 0.49 -5.35
CA ARG A 132 -5.28 -0.39 -6.12
C ARG A 132 -5.37 -0.02 -7.60
N TYR A 133 -5.45 1.27 -7.90
CA TYR A 133 -5.47 1.74 -9.28
C TYR A 133 -4.18 1.39 -10.02
N ILE A 134 -3.01 1.64 -9.40
CA ILE A 134 -1.71 1.31 -9.98
C ILE A 134 -1.57 -0.21 -10.16
N VAL A 135 -1.99 -1.01 -9.18
CA VAL A 135 -1.98 -2.48 -9.27
C VAL A 135 -2.76 -2.95 -10.49
N LYS A 136 -4.01 -2.49 -10.64
CA LYS A 136 -4.90 -2.88 -11.73
C LYS A 136 -4.29 -2.52 -13.08
N LYS A 137 -3.81 -1.29 -13.23
CA LYS A 137 -3.18 -0.82 -14.47
C LYS A 137 -1.92 -1.62 -14.82
N THR A 138 -1.08 -1.92 -13.84
CA THR A 138 0.16 -2.70 -14.05
C THR A 138 -0.17 -4.12 -14.49
N LYS A 139 -1.23 -4.71 -13.92
CA LYS A 139 -1.71 -6.06 -14.25
C LYS A 139 -2.20 -6.16 -15.69
N GLU A 140 -3.06 -5.23 -16.12
CA GLU A 140 -3.55 -5.14 -17.50
C GLU A 140 -2.38 -5.03 -18.50
N GLN A 141 -1.41 -4.16 -18.22
CA GLN A 141 -0.23 -3.99 -19.07
C GLN A 141 0.65 -5.26 -19.12
N MET A 142 0.78 -6.00 -18.02
CA MET A 142 1.53 -7.27 -18.03
C MET A 142 0.83 -8.35 -18.85
N GLU A 143 -0.50 -8.44 -18.82
CA GLU A 143 -1.26 -9.39 -19.63
C GLU A 143 -1.05 -9.17 -21.13
N GLU A 144 -1.13 -7.91 -21.58
CA GLU A 144 -0.88 -7.54 -22.98
C GLU A 144 0.52 -7.95 -23.45
N VAL A 145 1.53 -7.71 -22.61
CA VAL A 145 2.93 -8.08 -22.92
C VAL A 145 3.10 -9.58 -23.00
N ILE A 146 2.51 -10.35 -22.07
CA ILE A 146 2.60 -11.81 -22.08
C ILE A 146 1.88 -12.38 -23.32
N ALA A 147 0.69 -11.87 -23.65
CA ALA A 147 -0.06 -12.31 -24.84
C ALA A 147 0.68 -12.02 -26.15
N TYR A 148 1.42 -10.89 -26.24
CA TYR A 148 2.27 -10.60 -27.39
C TYR A 148 3.47 -11.56 -27.50
N ILE A 149 4.04 -12.00 -26.38
CA ILE A 149 5.14 -12.98 -26.37
C ILE A 149 4.64 -14.38 -26.72
N GLU A 150 3.49 -14.80 -26.20
CA GLU A 150 2.91 -16.14 -26.47
C GLU A 150 2.45 -16.32 -27.92
N LYS A 151 2.16 -15.23 -28.65
CA LYS A 151 1.82 -15.25 -30.08
C LYS A 151 3.05 -15.29 -31.02
N LYS A 152 4.27 -15.18 -30.49
CA LYS A 152 5.50 -15.07 -31.26
C LYS A 152 6.41 -16.27 -31.05
#